data_AF-A0A7Y5IXD2-F1
#
_entry.id   AF-A0A7Y5IXD2-F1
#
_cell.length_a   1.000
_cell.length_b   1.000
_cell.length_c   1.000
_cell.angle_alpha   90.00
_cell.angle_beta   90.00
_cell.angle_gamma   90.00
#
_symmetry.space_group_name_H-M   'P 1'
#
loop_
_entity.id
_entity.type
_entity.pdbx_description
1 polymer ?
#
loop_
_entity_poly.entity_id
_entity_poly.type
_entity_poly.pdbx_seq_one_letter_code
_entity_poly.pdbx_strand_id
1 'polypeptide(L)'
;MGTVSPHSAWWFKASLALVALCAITGVLWALAERPRLKSLQELIDSLPKEGRGDDYVSSDTCRACHPREYHSWHRSFHRSMTQVASEASVLGPFEDLHVDSMGWDYHLTRRGEEFWVDMPDPDWAMYRQRQGERVREVKNPPRVRKRVVLTTGSHHYQTYWVPSRFSTVLQSFPLVYLIEEERWIPREHAFLRPPGSDRMVPQWNYQCIKCHSTGPIPGLDLKTGMLDTKVGEFGIACEACHGPGQEHVEANRSPYRRYLHHLTGGADPTIVQPERLDHTLSSQVCGQCHGFFSVKDGHDWAQRGFAYRPGDRLEESRHYFRFDDPPEPDPELEQLLRDTRESLDSVYWPNGSVRASGREFTAMRESACFTRGTISCLSCHSMHDSDPNDQLARGMDGDEACFQCHAEYRDRVREHSHHPVESEGSRCMNCHMPYTVYGLFKAVRSHQIDNPKADPSTARPNACNLCHLDQSLGWTAKYLTEWYEEPTPVLTPEENLVAGSVLWTLKGDAAHRAVAAWAMGWEPALMASGRGWEAPFLAELLIDPYTAVRLVAERSLRKLPGFESFRYDFIGAEEDLARSREDALRGWKEAGQQSLDRKGTQIFVGEDGALWRTGFDLLLAKRDNRPLNFRE
;
A
#
# COMPACT_ATOMS: atom_id res chain seq x y z
N MET A 1 -67.98 -46.53 -28.54
CA MET A 1 -66.91 -45.91 -29.34
C MET A 1 -67.06 -44.40 -29.20
N GLY A 2 -66.32 -43.78 -28.28
CA GLY A 2 -66.36 -42.33 -28.08
C GLY A 2 -65.42 -41.63 -29.04
N THR A 3 -65.96 -40.84 -29.96
CA THR A 3 -65.17 -40.03 -30.89
C THR A 3 -64.50 -38.89 -30.14
N VAL A 4 -63.19 -39.00 -29.94
CA VAL A 4 -62.34 -37.93 -29.41
C VAL A 4 -62.47 -36.72 -30.32
N SER A 5 -62.89 -35.59 -29.77
CA SER A 5 -63.10 -34.34 -30.51
C SER A 5 -61.79 -33.89 -31.19
N PRO A 6 -61.82 -33.43 -32.45
CA PRO A 6 -60.62 -32.99 -33.17
C PRO A 6 -59.86 -31.87 -32.45
N HIS A 7 -60.51 -31.12 -31.55
CA HIS A 7 -59.86 -30.11 -30.73
C HIS A 7 -58.90 -30.70 -29.69
N SER A 8 -59.21 -31.85 -29.06
CA SER A 8 -58.32 -32.43 -28.02
C SER A 8 -57.05 -33.05 -28.62
N ALA A 9 -57.12 -33.56 -29.86
CA ALA A 9 -55.94 -34.06 -30.58
C ALA A 9 -54.98 -32.93 -30.98
N TRP A 10 -55.51 -31.73 -31.28
CA TRP A 10 -54.70 -30.55 -31.60
C TRP A 10 -53.97 -30.01 -30.37
N TRP A 11 -54.66 -29.87 -29.23
CA TRP A 11 -54.04 -29.45 -27.97
C TRP A 11 -52.95 -30.43 -27.50
N PHE A 12 -53.16 -31.74 -27.63
CA PHE A 12 -52.16 -32.75 -27.30
C PHE A 12 -50.90 -32.64 -28.17
N LYS A 13 -51.05 -32.46 -29.48
CA LYS A 13 -49.93 -32.25 -30.42
C LYS A 13 -49.21 -30.92 -30.17
N ALA A 14 -49.94 -29.85 -29.85
CA ALA A 14 -49.36 -28.55 -29.51
C ALA A 14 -48.56 -28.61 -28.20
N SER A 15 -49.06 -29.30 -27.17
CA SER A 15 -48.33 -29.53 -25.91
C SER A 15 -47.06 -30.37 -26.13
N LEU A 16 -47.12 -31.43 -26.94
CA LEU A 16 -45.93 -32.23 -27.30
C LEU A 16 -44.89 -31.40 -28.06
N ALA A 17 -45.32 -30.56 -28.99
CA ALA A 17 -44.42 -29.67 -29.72
C ALA A 17 -43.77 -28.62 -28.80
N LEU A 18 -44.52 -28.08 -27.83
CA LEU A 18 -43.98 -27.15 -26.83
C LEU A 18 -42.97 -27.83 -25.90
N VAL A 19 -43.26 -29.05 -25.42
CA VAL A 19 -42.32 -29.83 -24.59
C VAL A 19 -41.05 -30.17 -25.37
N ALA A 20 -41.18 -30.58 -26.64
CA ALA A 20 -40.03 -30.85 -27.50
C ALA A 20 -39.21 -29.57 -27.75
N LEU A 21 -39.86 -28.44 -27.99
CA LEU A 21 -39.19 -27.15 -28.14
C LEU A 21 -38.45 -26.75 -26.85
N CYS A 22 -39.10 -26.84 -25.68
CA CYS A 22 -38.47 -26.57 -24.38
C CYS A 22 -37.27 -27.50 -24.11
N ALA A 23 -37.37 -28.78 -24.47
CA ALA A 23 -36.29 -29.74 -24.35
C ALA A 23 -35.13 -29.39 -25.29
N ILE A 24 -35.41 -29.03 -26.54
CA ILE A 24 -34.40 -28.59 -27.51
C ILE A 24 -33.73 -27.29 -27.04
N THR A 25 -34.50 -26.30 -26.58
CA THR A 25 -33.94 -25.05 -26.04
C THR A 25 -33.12 -25.30 -24.79
N GLY A 26 -33.54 -26.22 -23.92
CA GLY A 26 -32.77 -26.61 -22.73
C GLY A 26 -31.46 -27.31 -23.09
N VAL A 27 -31.45 -28.18 -24.10
CA VAL A 27 -30.24 -28.84 -24.60
C VAL A 27 -29.31 -27.83 -25.29
N LEU A 28 -29.85 -26.93 -26.11
CA LEU A 28 -29.07 -25.88 -26.77
C LEU A 28 -28.46 -24.91 -25.76
N TRP A 29 -29.23 -24.51 -24.74
CA TRP A 29 -28.73 -23.68 -23.64
C TRP A 29 -27.64 -24.41 -22.83
N ALA A 30 -27.85 -25.68 -22.47
CA ALA A 30 -26.83 -26.46 -21.78
C ALA A 30 -25.56 -26.65 -22.61
N LEU A 31 -25.67 -26.86 -23.93
CA LEU A 31 -24.52 -26.93 -24.83
C LEU A 31 -23.79 -25.58 -24.94
N ALA A 32 -24.52 -24.47 -24.92
CA ALA A 32 -23.95 -23.12 -24.91
C ALA A 32 -23.26 -22.77 -23.58
N GLU A 33 -23.76 -23.26 -22.45
CA GLU A 33 -23.22 -22.95 -21.11
C GLU A 33 -22.06 -23.88 -20.70
N ARG A 34 -21.94 -25.07 -21.29
CA ARG A 34 -20.89 -26.05 -20.99
C ARG A 34 -19.47 -25.47 -21.01
N PRO A 35 -19.03 -24.70 -22.03
CA PRO A 35 -17.71 -24.08 -22.04
C PRO A 35 -17.50 -23.13 -20.85
N ARG A 36 -18.51 -22.35 -20.49
CA ARG A 36 -18.46 -21.40 -19.37
C ARG A 36 -18.36 -22.13 -18.03
N LEU A 37 -19.16 -23.18 -17.80
CA LEU A 37 -19.08 -24.00 -16.58
C LEU A 37 -17.73 -24.70 -16.45
N LYS A 38 -17.19 -25.23 -17.56
CA LYS A 38 -15.87 -25.85 -17.58
C LYS A 38 -14.79 -24.82 -17.22
N SER A 39 -14.85 -23.64 -17.82
CA SER A 39 -13.94 -22.52 -17.53
C SER A 39 -14.03 -22.06 -16.07
N LEU A 40 -15.24 -21.99 -15.50
CA LEU A 40 -15.43 -21.66 -14.08
C LEU A 40 -14.83 -22.73 -13.17
N GLN A 41 -15.01 -24.02 -13.51
CA GLN A 41 -14.38 -25.11 -12.75
C GLN A 41 -12.84 -25.03 -12.82
N GLU A 42 -12.28 -24.79 -14.01
CA GLU A 42 -10.83 -24.61 -14.19
C GLU A 42 -10.30 -23.40 -13.38
N LEU A 43 -11.07 -22.31 -13.26
CA LEU A 43 -10.76 -21.20 -12.37
C LEU A 43 -10.76 -21.65 -10.90
N ILE A 44 -11.83 -22.30 -10.43
CA ILE A 44 -11.96 -22.77 -9.05
C ILE A 44 -10.82 -23.73 -8.68
N ASP A 45 -10.50 -24.69 -9.53
CA ASP A 45 -9.45 -25.68 -9.31
C ASP A 45 -8.05 -25.04 -9.25
N SER A 46 -7.87 -23.86 -9.85
CA SER A 46 -6.61 -23.13 -9.87
C SER A 46 -6.40 -22.20 -8.68
N LEU A 47 -7.46 -21.93 -7.91
CA LEU A 47 -7.42 -21.01 -6.78
C LEU A 47 -7.02 -21.74 -5.48
N PRO A 48 -6.41 -21.02 -4.53
CA PRO A 48 -6.40 -21.43 -3.13
C PRO A 48 -7.82 -21.74 -2.65
N LYS A 49 -7.96 -22.77 -1.80
CA LYS A 49 -9.28 -23.21 -1.33
C LYS A 49 -9.81 -22.23 -0.28
N GLU A 50 -10.98 -21.65 -0.53
CA GLU A 50 -11.73 -20.91 0.49
C GLU A 50 -12.54 -21.85 1.38
N GLY A 51 -12.59 -21.51 2.67
CA GLY A 51 -13.48 -22.14 3.65
C GLY A 51 -12.91 -23.40 4.29
N ARG A 52 -12.71 -23.32 5.62
CA ARG A 52 -12.56 -24.43 6.59
C ARG A 52 -11.13 -24.89 6.93
N GLY A 53 -10.36 -24.01 7.58
CA GLY A 53 -9.89 -24.42 8.92
C GLY A 53 -11.14 -24.39 9.81
N ASP A 54 -11.39 -25.43 10.60
CA ASP A 54 -12.72 -25.90 11.10
C ASP A 54 -13.66 -24.88 11.80
N ASP A 55 -13.28 -23.60 11.93
CA ASP A 55 -13.98 -22.58 12.73
C ASP A 55 -14.34 -21.27 11.99
N TYR A 56 -13.99 -21.10 10.70
CA TYR A 56 -14.31 -19.90 9.91
C TYR A 56 -15.63 -20.03 9.13
N VAL A 57 -16.48 -18.98 9.15
CA VAL A 57 -17.86 -19.02 8.61
C VAL A 57 -18.14 -18.05 7.46
N SER A 58 -17.15 -17.26 7.03
CA SER A 58 -17.27 -16.19 6.02
C SER A 58 -18.11 -14.99 6.45
N SER A 59 -17.74 -13.81 5.96
CA SER A 59 -18.42 -12.52 6.16
C SER A 59 -19.90 -12.55 5.75
N ASP A 60 -20.27 -13.39 4.77
CA ASP A 60 -21.67 -13.53 4.32
C ASP A 60 -22.58 -14.06 5.43
N THR A 61 -22.05 -14.90 6.33
CA THR A 61 -22.78 -15.37 7.51
C THR A 61 -23.07 -14.23 8.48
N CYS A 62 -22.13 -13.29 8.62
CA CYS A 62 -22.26 -12.14 9.52
C CYS A 62 -23.37 -11.17 9.06
N ARG A 63 -23.58 -11.04 7.75
CA ARG A 63 -24.54 -10.09 7.13
C ARG A 63 -25.96 -10.19 7.68
N ALA A 64 -26.43 -11.40 7.98
CA ALA A 64 -27.81 -11.63 8.42
C ALA A 64 -28.11 -10.98 9.79
N CYS A 65 -27.10 -10.90 10.66
CA CYS A 65 -27.22 -10.29 12.00
C CYS A 65 -26.64 -8.87 12.06
N HIS A 66 -25.62 -8.58 11.24
CA HIS A 66 -24.86 -7.31 11.22
C HIS A 66 -24.90 -6.63 9.84
N PRO A 67 -26.08 -6.27 9.31
CA PRO A 67 -26.18 -5.76 7.94
C PRO A 67 -25.47 -4.40 7.77
N ARG A 68 -25.48 -3.54 8.80
CA ARG A 68 -24.85 -2.22 8.73
C ARG A 68 -23.33 -2.33 8.66
N GLU A 69 -22.74 -3.08 9.59
CA GLU A 69 -21.30 -3.29 9.67
C GLU A 69 -20.79 -4.00 8.40
N TYR A 70 -21.54 -5.00 7.90
CA TYR A 70 -21.28 -5.64 6.61
C TYR A 70 -21.30 -4.65 5.46
N HIS A 71 -22.33 -3.80 5.36
CA HIS A 71 -22.42 -2.80 4.28
C HIS A 71 -21.28 -1.78 4.31
N SER A 72 -20.80 -1.39 5.50
CA SER A 72 -19.63 -0.52 5.62
C SER A 72 -18.35 -1.24 5.21
N TRP A 73 -18.10 -2.43 5.75
CA TRP A 73 -16.93 -3.24 5.42
C TRP A 73 -16.87 -3.57 3.93
N HIS A 74 -18.00 -3.90 3.31
CA HIS A 74 -18.04 -4.26 1.89
C HIS A 74 -17.64 -3.10 0.95
N ARG A 75 -17.70 -1.84 1.41
CA ARG A 75 -17.21 -0.69 0.64
C ARG A 75 -15.73 -0.39 0.86
N SER A 76 -15.09 -1.04 1.83
CA SER A 76 -13.70 -0.77 2.22
C SER A 76 -12.68 -1.47 1.34
N PHE A 77 -11.46 -0.93 1.30
CA PHE A 77 -10.35 -1.55 0.59
C PHE A 77 -9.78 -2.79 1.30
N HIS A 78 -10.09 -3.00 2.59
CA HIS A 78 -9.83 -4.27 3.28
C HIS A 78 -10.53 -5.44 2.56
N ARG A 79 -11.81 -5.28 2.24
CA ARG A 79 -12.62 -6.30 1.54
C ARG A 79 -12.16 -6.53 0.11
N SER A 80 -11.61 -5.53 -0.58
CA SER A 80 -11.18 -5.65 -1.98
C SER A 80 -9.68 -5.94 -2.14
N MET A 81 -8.93 -6.08 -1.04
CA MET A 81 -7.47 -6.23 -1.08
C MET A 81 -7.03 -7.42 -1.93
N THR A 82 -7.72 -8.56 -1.83
CA THR A 82 -7.53 -9.72 -2.70
C THR A 82 -8.89 -10.21 -3.17
N GLN A 83 -9.03 -10.43 -4.48
CA GLN A 83 -10.29 -10.89 -5.07
C GLN A 83 -10.04 -11.92 -6.16
N VAL A 84 -10.98 -12.85 -6.32
CA VAL A 84 -11.05 -13.69 -7.52
C VAL A 84 -11.20 -12.78 -8.75
N ALA A 85 -10.45 -13.06 -9.80
CA ALA A 85 -10.48 -12.29 -11.03
C ALA A 85 -11.84 -12.44 -11.73
N SER A 86 -12.48 -11.30 -11.98
CA SER A 86 -13.79 -11.16 -12.60
C SER A 86 -13.89 -9.79 -13.27
N GLU A 87 -14.93 -9.57 -14.07
CA GLU A 87 -15.21 -8.26 -14.65
C GLU A 87 -15.37 -7.16 -13.59
N ALA A 88 -15.85 -7.48 -12.39
CA ALA A 88 -16.03 -6.52 -11.31
C ALA A 88 -14.75 -6.24 -10.51
N SER A 89 -13.70 -7.07 -10.65
CA SER A 89 -12.49 -6.99 -9.82
C SER A 89 -11.21 -6.72 -10.61
N VAL A 90 -11.18 -6.96 -11.92
CA VAL A 90 -10.04 -6.63 -12.78
C VAL A 90 -10.18 -5.19 -13.28
N LEU A 91 -9.26 -4.32 -12.86
CA LEU A 91 -9.33 -2.88 -13.15
C LEU A 91 -8.55 -2.49 -14.42
N GLY A 92 -7.50 -3.22 -14.75
CA GLY A 92 -6.67 -2.95 -15.92
C GLY A 92 -7.28 -3.51 -17.23
N PRO A 93 -7.06 -2.85 -18.38
CA PRO A 93 -7.59 -3.30 -19.66
C PRO A 93 -6.84 -4.52 -20.22
N PHE A 94 -7.59 -5.45 -20.83
CA PHE A 94 -7.11 -6.65 -21.53
C PHE A 94 -7.60 -6.68 -22.99
N GLU A 95 -7.68 -5.53 -23.64
CA GLU A 95 -8.25 -5.35 -24.98
C GLU A 95 -7.21 -5.50 -26.11
N ASP A 96 -6.57 -6.66 -26.22
CA ASP A 96 -5.56 -6.96 -27.25
C ASP A 96 -4.31 -6.04 -27.17
N LEU A 97 -3.82 -5.79 -25.95
CA LEU A 97 -2.68 -4.90 -25.69
C LEU A 97 -1.36 -5.66 -25.66
N HIS A 98 -0.33 -5.06 -26.26
CA HIS A 98 1.06 -5.45 -26.05
C HIS A 98 1.73 -4.47 -25.08
N VAL A 99 2.35 -5.00 -24.03
CA VAL A 99 3.08 -4.23 -23.04
C VAL A 99 4.51 -4.74 -22.99
N ASP A 100 5.48 -3.87 -23.28
CA ASP A 100 6.88 -4.15 -22.98
C ASP A 100 7.15 -3.92 -21.50
N SER A 101 7.74 -4.91 -20.85
CA SER A 101 8.33 -4.74 -19.53
C SER A 101 9.75 -5.23 -19.58
N MET A 102 10.71 -4.31 -19.54
CA MET A 102 12.15 -4.59 -19.55
C MET A 102 12.56 -5.52 -20.70
N GLY A 103 12.08 -5.26 -21.92
CA GLY A 103 12.41 -6.03 -23.12
C GLY A 103 11.66 -7.35 -23.26
N TRP A 104 10.72 -7.66 -22.36
CA TRP A 104 9.81 -8.78 -22.49
C TRP A 104 8.42 -8.28 -22.89
N ASP A 105 7.88 -8.87 -23.96
CA ASP A 105 6.54 -8.58 -24.45
C ASP A 105 5.47 -9.39 -23.71
N TYR A 106 4.40 -8.72 -23.29
CA TYR A 106 3.22 -9.29 -22.66
C TYR A 106 1.99 -8.95 -23.51
N HIS A 107 1.28 -9.97 -23.97
CA HIS A 107 0.07 -9.80 -24.78
C HIS A 107 -1.18 -10.09 -23.94
N LEU A 108 -1.95 -9.04 -23.67
CA LEU A 108 -3.11 -9.03 -22.79
C LEU A 108 -4.38 -9.11 -23.61
N THR A 109 -5.16 -10.17 -23.39
CA THR A 109 -6.39 -10.44 -24.17
C THR A 109 -7.55 -10.82 -23.27
N ARG A 110 -8.75 -10.37 -23.63
CA ARG A 110 -10.01 -10.70 -22.97
C ARG A 110 -10.82 -11.66 -23.85
N ARG A 111 -11.41 -12.68 -23.23
CA ARG A 111 -12.29 -13.66 -23.88
C ARG A 111 -13.56 -13.81 -23.05
N GLY A 112 -14.60 -13.03 -23.38
CA GLY A 112 -15.80 -12.94 -22.54
C GLY A 112 -15.46 -12.41 -21.14
N GLU A 113 -15.67 -13.22 -20.12
CA GLU A 113 -15.37 -12.91 -18.71
C GLU A 113 -13.93 -13.29 -18.30
N GLU A 114 -13.11 -13.80 -19.22
CA GLU A 114 -11.77 -14.31 -18.94
C GLU A 114 -10.67 -13.33 -19.35
N PHE A 115 -9.65 -13.20 -18.50
CA PHE A 115 -8.48 -12.36 -18.71
C PHE A 115 -7.25 -13.24 -18.93
N TRP A 116 -6.61 -13.10 -20.08
CA TRP A 116 -5.52 -13.96 -20.52
C TRP A 116 -4.28 -13.14 -20.82
N VAL A 117 -3.12 -13.70 -20.48
CA VAL A 117 -1.82 -13.14 -20.82
C VAL A 117 -0.98 -14.19 -21.54
N ASP A 118 -0.40 -13.83 -22.67
CA ASP A 118 0.77 -14.51 -23.24
C ASP A 118 2.02 -13.81 -22.71
N MET A 119 2.84 -14.54 -21.96
CA MET A 119 3.97 -13.99 -21.21
C MET A 119 5.15 -14.96 -21.18
N PRO A 120 6.37 -14.47 -20.88
CA PRO A 120 7.46 -15.30 -20.39
C PRO A 120 7.03 -16.18 -19.22
N ASP A 121 7.48 -17.43 -19.21
CA ASP A 121 7.10 -18.44 -18.23
C ASP A 121 7.58 -18.04 -16.82
N PRO A 122 6.64 -17.71 -15.90
CA PRO A 122 7.01 -17.22 -14.57
C PRO A 122 7.60 -18.34 -13.70
N ASP A 123 7.21 -19.60 -13.92
CA ASP A 123 7.79 -20.74 -13.20
C ASP A 123 9.26 -20.96 -13.64
N TRP A 124 9.54 -20.80 -14.95
CA TRP A 124 10.90 -20.85 -15.46
C TRP A 124 11.75 -19.71 -14.91
N ALA A 125 11.24 -18.47 -14.92
CA ALA A 125 11.95 -17.32 -14.39
C ALA A 125 12.30 -17.51 -12.91
N MET A 126 11.32 -17.92 -12.11
CA MET A 126 11.53 -18.24 -10.69
C MET A 126 12.59 -19.31 -10.49
N TYR A 127 12.54 -20.42 -11.25
CA TYR A 127 13.52 -21.50 -11.12
C TYR A 127 14.94 -21.02 -11.42
N ARG A 128 15.14 -20.26 -12.51
CA ARG A 128 16.46 -19.74 -12.92
C ARG A 128 17.01 -18.73 -11.91
N GLN A 129 16.16 -17.84 -11.39
CA GLN A 129 16.55 -16.86 -10.38
C GLN A 129 16.96 -17.56 -9.06
N ARG A 130 16.28 -18.65 -8.68
CA ARG A 130 16.71 -19.48 -7.52
C ARG A 130 18.06 -20.18 -7.72
N GLN A 131 18.52 -20.34 -8.97
CA GLN A 131 19.88 -20.81 -9.29
C GLN A 131 20.92 -19.67 -9.35
N GLY A 132 20.54 -18.44 -9.00
CA GLY A 132 21.42 -17.27 -8.99
C GLY A 132 21.55 -16.57 -10.34
N GLU A 133 20.71 -16.89 -11.33
CA GLU A 133 20.74 -16.25 -12.63
C GLU A 133 19.97 -14.91 -12.66
N ARG A 134 20.49 -13.94 -13.43
CA ARG A 134 19.79 -12.67 -13.69
C ARG A 134 18.83 -12.81 -14.85
N VAL A 135 17.58 -13.16 -14.56
CA VAL A 135 16.58 -13.49 -15.59
C VAL A 135 16.21 -12.30 -16.46
N ARG A 136 16.31 -11.07 -15.94
CA ARG A 136 16.09 -9.84 -16.73
C ARG A 136 16.97 -9.73 -17.98
N GLU A 137 18.13 -10.42 -18.02
CA GLU A 137 19.11 -10.31 -19.11
C GLU A 137 18.83 -11.31 -20.24
N VAL A 138 17.90 -12.24 -20.02
CA VAL A 138 17.52 -13.24 -21.02
C VAL A 138 16.55 -12.61 -22.02
N LYS A 139 16.96 -12.49 -23.28
CA LYS A 139 16.14 -11.85 -24.33
C LYS A 139 14.95 -12.69 -24.78
N ASN A 140 15.12 -14.01 -24.87
CA ASN A 140 14.12 -14.93 -25.45
C ASN A 140 13.75 -16.01 -24.42
N PRO A 141 13.02 -15.67 -23.35
CA PRO A 141 12.55 -16.67 -22.40
C PRO A 141 11.48 -17.59 -23.05
N PRO A 142 11.31 -18.82 -22.55
CA PRO A 142 10.15 -19.64 -22.93
C PRO A 142 8.87 -18.90 -22.58
N ARG A 143 7.84 -19.05 -23.41
CA ARG A 143 6.55 -18.34 -23.25
C ARG A 143 5.43 -19.32 -22.92
N VAL A 144 4.44 -18.82 -22.20
CA VAL A 144 3.23 -19.53 -21.80
C VAL A 144 2.04 -18.60 -21.90
N ARG A 145 0.87 -19.17 -22.19
CA ARG A 145 -0.41 -18.49 -22.08
C ARG A 145 -1.10 -18.88 -20.78
N LYS A 146 -1.47 -17.90 -19.97
CA LYS A 146 -2.08 -18.11 -18.65
C LYS A 146 -3.32 -17.25 -18.47
N ARG A 147 -4.30 -17.77 -17.73
CA ARG A 147 -5.46 -17.02 -17.26
C ARG A 147 -5.09 -16.32 -15.96
N VAL A 148 -5.50 -15.06 -15.81
CA VAL A 148 -5.48 -14.34 -14.55
C VAL A 148 -6.62 -14.85 -13.68
N VAL A 149 -6.30 -15.28 -12.46
CA VAL A 149 -7.24 -15.98 -11.57
C VAL A 149 -7.53 -15.22 -10.29
N LEU A 150 -6.59 -14.38 -9.85
CA LEU A 150 -6.70 -13.58 -8.62
C LEU A 150 -6.11 -12.19 -8.86
N THR A 151 -6.67 -11.19 -8.18
CA THR A 151 -6.14 -9.83 -8.12
C THR A 151 -5.77 -9.48 -6.69
N THR A 152 -4.74 -8.64 -6.51
CA THR A 152 -4.39 -8.06 -5.22
C THR A 152 -4.08 -6.57 -5.43
N GLY A 153 -4.57 -5.68 -4.57
CA GLY A 153 -4.26 -4.27 -4.73
C GLY A 153 -5.11 -3.33 -3.90
N SER A 154 -4.83 -2.04 -4.09
CA SER A 154 -5.56 -0.93 -3.47
C SER A 154 -6.31 -0.14 -4.53
N HIS A 155 -6.89 1.00 -4.16
CA HIS A 155 -7.45 1.96 -5.11
C HIS A 155 -6.39 2.82 -5.82
N HIS A 156 -5.10 2.62 -5.54
CA HIS A 156 -4.00 3.28 -6.27
C HIS A 156 -3.44 2.40 -7.40
N TYR A 157 -3.29 1.09 -7.16
CA TYR A 157 -2.86 0.14 -8.19
C TYR A 157 -3.34 -1.29 -7.90
N GLN A 158 -3.32 -2.12 -8.95
CA GLN A 158 -3.63 -3.55 -8.87
C GLN A 158 -2.54 -4.44 -9.48
N THR A 159 -2.19 -5.51 -8.78
CA THR A 159 -1.37 -6.63 -9.26
C THR A 159 -2.26 -7.86 -9.46
N TYR A 160 -1.76 -8.84 -10.23
CA TYR A 160 -2.55 -10.02 -10.61
C TYR A 160 -1.73 -11.29 -10.54
N TRP A 161 -2.44 -12.41 -10.53
CA TRP A 161 -1.85 -13.72 -10.30
C TRP A 161 -2.31 -14.74 -11.31
N VAL A 162 -1.38 -15.61 -11.70
CA VAL A 162 -1.59 -16.70 -12.65
C VAL A 162 -1.20 -18.04 -12.01
N PRO A 163 -1.86 -19.15 -12.36
CA PRO A 163 -1.55 -20.44 -11.77
C PRO A 163 -0.17 -20.96 -12.23
N SER A 164 0.60 -21.47 -11.27
CA SER A 164 1.79 -22.27 -11.53
C SER A 164 1.40 -23.59 -12.21
N ARG A 165 2.36 -24.25 -12.86
CA ARG A 165 2.21 -25.66 -13.24
C ARG A 165 2.27 -26.62 -12.03
N PHE A 166 2.63 -26.13 -10.85
CA PHE A 166 2.84 -26.91 -9.64
C PHE A 166 1.81 -26.55 -8.55
N SER A 167 0.88 -27.47 -8.26
CA SER A 167 -0.15 -27.33 -7.20
C SER A 167 -1.02 -26.06 -7.36
N THR A 168 -1.65 -25.60 -6.27
CA THR A 168 -2.45 -24.37 -6.17
C THR A 168 -1.58 -23.11 -5.97
N VAL A 169 -0.32 -23.16 -6.39
CA VAL A 169 0.61 -22.03 -6.25
C VAL A 169 0.29 -21.00 -7.32
N LEU A 170 0.22 -19.74 -6.91
CA LEU A 170 0.02 -18.61 -7.81
C LEU A 170 1.32 -17.82 -7.99
N GLN A 171 1.71 -17.65 -9.24
CA GLN A 171 2.85 -16.85 -9.66
C GLN A 171 2.41 -15.42 -9.99
N SER A 172 3.32 -14.47 -9.78
CA SER A 172 3.08 -13.08 -10.14
C SER A 172 2.90 -12.90 -11.65
N PHE A 173 1.86 -12.18 -12.04
CA PHE A 173 1.85 -11.43 -13.29
C PHE A 173 2.74 -10.18 -13.08
N PRO A 174 3.88 -10.04 -13.77
CA PRO A 174 4.91 -9.05 -13.45
C PRO A 174 4.59 -7.64 -14.00
N LEU A 175 3.32 -7.34 -14.22
CA LEU A 175 2.81 -6.00 -14.50
C LEU A 175 1.86 -5.56 -13.39
N VAL A 176 1.87 -4.26 -13.13
CA VAL A 176 0.95 -3.58 -12.22
C VAL A 176 0.16 -2.57 -13.03
N TYR A 177 -1.14 -2.47 -12.77
CA TYR A 177 -1.98 -1.42 -13.35
C TYR A 177 -2.10 -0.27 -12.36
N LEU A 178 -1.55 0.89 -12.72
CA LEU A 178 -1.77 2.14 -11.98
C LEU A 178 -3.14 2.70 -12.35
N ILE A 179 -3.98 2.91 -11.35
CA ILE A 179 -5.39 3.28 -11.57
C ILE A 179 -5.51 4.75 -11.96
N GLU A 180 -4.80 5.64 -11.29
CA GLU A 180 -4.82 7.09 -11.57
C GLU A 180 -4.17 7.43 -12.91
N GLU A 181 -3.06 6.76 -13.24
CA GLU A 181 -2.36 6.94 -14.53
C GLU A 181 -3.00 6.15 -15.69
N GLU A 182 -3.99 5.30 -15.40
CA GLU A 182 -4.62 4.38 -16.36
C GLU A 182 -3.58 3.58 -17.18
N ARG A 183 -2.53 3.10 -16.51
CA ARG A 183 -1.32 2.61 -17.17
C ARG A 183 -0.79 1.30 -16.59
N TRP A 184 -0.44 0.38 -17.49
CA TRP A 184 0.37 -0.80 -17.16
C TRP A 184 1.85 -0.43 -17.03
N ILE A 185 2.48 -0.84 -15.92
CA ILE A 185 3.91 -0.68 -15.68
C ILE A 185 4.55 -2.01 -15.24
N PRO A 186 5.86 -2.19 -15.44
CA PRO A 186 6.61 -3.25 -14.77
C PRO A 186 6.40 -3.20 -13.26
N ARG A 187 6.16 -4.34 -12.61
CA ARG A 187 5.95 -4.38 -11.15
C ARG A 187 7.09 -3.74 -10.37
N GLU A 188 8.32 -3.89 -10.85
CA GLU A 188 9.53 -3.33 -10.24
C GLU A 188 9.51 -1.81 -10.15
N HIS A 189 8.79 -1.15 -11.06
CA HIS A 189 8.66 0.30 -11.12
C HIS A 189 7.61 0.83 -10.12
N ALA A 190 6.80 -0.05 -9.51
CA ALA A 190 5.82 0.31 -8.48
C ALA A 190 6.44 0.59 -7.11
N PHE A 191 7.73 0.34 -6.93
CA PHE A 191 8.43 0.39 -5.66
C PHE A 191 9.67 1.29 -5.73
N LEU A 192 10.11 1.81 -4.57
CA LEU A 192 11.45 2.38 -4.46
C LEU A 192 12.45 1.22 -4.44
N ARG A 193 12.84 0.77 -5.63
CA ARG A 193 13.74 -0.36 -5.82
C ARG A 193 15.00 0.08 -6.57
N PRO A 194 16.19 -0.45 -6.22
CA PRO A 194 17.43 0.03 -6.82
C PRO A 194 17.45 -0.17 -8.33
N PRO A 195 18.00 0.80 -9.08
CA PRO A 195 18.14 0.69 -10.52
C PRO A 195 18.95 -0.56 -10.86
N GLY A 196 18.53 -1.26 -11.90
CA GLY A 196 19.21 -2.47 -12.34
C GLY A 196 18.98 -3.70 -11.44
N SER A 197 17.97 -3.69 -10.58
CA SER A 197 17.52 -4.90 -9.90
C SER A 197 16.99 -5.97 -10.87
N ASP A 198 17.05 -7.25 -10.48
CA ASP A 198 16.43 -8.35 -11.24
C ASP A 198 14.90 -8.38 -11.10
N ARG A 199 14.20 -9.15 -11.93
CA ARG A 199 12.73 -9.23 -11.89
C ARG A 199 12.19 -9.70 -10.54
N MET A 200 10.98 -9.22 -10.20
CA MET A 200 10.19 -9.73 -9.08
C MET A 200 9.40 -10.94 -9.55
N VAL A 201 9.66 -12.09 -8.93
CA VAL A 201 8.91 -13.35 -9.14
C VAL A 201 8.26 -13.84 -7.83
N PRO A 202 7.48 -13.00 -7.13
CA PRO A 202 6.87 -13.41 -5.87
C PRO A 202 5.75 -14.42 -6.10
N GLN A 203 5.47 -15.18 -5.06
CA GLN A 203 4.39 -16.16 -5.01
C GLN A 203 3.36 -15.69 -3.98
N TRP A 204 2.10 -15.59 -4.39
CA TRP A 204 1.02 -15.08 -3.53
C TRP A 204 0.92 -15.91 -2.25
N ASN A 205 0.97 -17.25 -2.38
CA ASN A 205 0.81 -18.24 -1.32
C ASN A 205 1.88 -18.21 -0.23
N TYR A 206 2.95 -17.42 -0.40
CA TYR A 206 4.05 -17.35 0.56
C TYR A 206 4.32 -15.92 1.05
N GLN A 207 4.34 -14.94 0.14
CA GLN A 207 4.65 -13.55 0.48
C GLN A 207 3.39 -12.74 0.80
N CYS A 208 2.38 -12.79 -0.06
CA CYS A 208 1.22 -11.89 0.03
C CYS A 208 0.11 -12.44 0.94
N ILE A 209 -0.02 -13.77 1.03
CA ILE A 209 -1.08 -14.43 1.82
C ILE A 209 -1.05 -14.04 3.30
N LYS A 210 0.14 -13.70 3.83
CA LYS A 210 0.36 -13.30 5.22
C LYS A 210 -0.52 -12.13 5.64
N CYS A 211 -0.72 -11.16 4.74
CA CYS A 211 -1.42 -9.92 5.07
C CYS A 211 -2.65 -9.66 4.20
N HIS A 212 -2.81 -10.35 3.05
CA HIS A 212 -3.85 -10.04 2.07
C HIS A 212 -4.92 -11.14 1.97
N SER A 213 -5.16 -11.87 3.06
CA SER A 213 -6.25 -12.84 3.17
C SER A 213 -6.63 -13.07 4.64
N THR A 214 -7.76 -13.75 4.86
CA THR A 214 -8.25 -14.06 6.21
C THR A 214 -7.97 -15.53 6.54
N GLY A 215 -7.47 -15.79 7.76
CA GLY A 215 -7.14 -17.15 8.21
C GLY A 215 -6.19 -17.91 7.27
N PRO A 216 -5.02 -17.34 6.90
CA PRO A 216 -4.18 -17.91 5.88
C PRO A 216 -3.47 -19.20 6.33
N ILE A 217 -3.50 -20.22 5.49
CA ILE A 217 -2.76 -21.48 5.65
C ILE A 217 -2.00 -21.76 4.35
N PRO A 218 -0.67 -21.54 4.29
CA PRO A 218 0.11 -21.86 3.09
C PRO A 218 0.03 -23.34 2.71
N GLY A 219 0.01 -24.24 3.70
CA GLY A 219 -0.29 -25.66 3.53
C GLY A 219 0.86 -26.48 2.94
N LEU A 220 2.09 -26.24 3.38
CA LEU A 220 3.27 -26.97 2.92
C LEU A 220 3.21 -28.46 3.31
N ASP A 221 3.14 -29.32 2.30
CA ASP A 221 3.33 -30.76 2.45
C ASP A 221 4.83 -31.09 2.43
N LEU A 222 5.36 -31.53 3.57
CA LEU A 222 6.78 -31.87 3.71
C LEU A 222 7.24 -33.07 2.87
N LYS A 223 6.30 -33.93 2.41
CA LYS A 223 6.63 -35.09 1.56
C LYS A 223 6.83 -34.67 0.11
N THR A 224 5.98 -33.77 -0.38
CA THR A 224 5.98 -33.35 -1.79
C THR A 224 6.69 -32.02 -2.02
N GLY A 225 6.90 -31.22 -0.95
CA GLY A 225 7.40 -29.85 -1.04
C GLY A 225 6.40 -28.87 -1.67
N MET A 226 5.15 -29.28 -1.88
CA MET A 226 4.12 -28.49 -2.54
C MET A 226 3.21 -27.80 -1.51
N LEU A 227 2.62 -26.67 -1.92
CA LEU A 227 1.63 -25.93 -1.12
C LEU A 227 0.21 -26.37 -1.49
N ASP A 228 -0.60 -26.79 -0.53
CA ASP A 228 -2.07 -26.94 -0.62
C ASP A 228 -2.73 -25.81 0.15
N THR A 229 -2.71 -24.62 -0.46
CA THR A 229 -3.04 -23.37 0.22
C THR A 229 -4.52 -23.22 0.47
N LYS A 230 -4.86 -22.76 1.67
CA LYS A 230 -6.23 -22.51 2.12
C LYS A 230 -6.32 -21.13 2.77
N VAL A 231 -7.50 -20.52 2.67
CA VAL A 231 -7.85 -19.29 3.38
C VAL A 231 -9.27 -19.42 3.93
N GLY A 232 -9.55 -18.70 5.01
CA GLY A 232 -10.93 -18.53 5.49
C GLY A 232 -11.77 -17.78 4.44
N GLU A 233 -11.24 -16.67 3.93
CA GLU A 233 -11.85 -15.82 2.91
C GLU A 233 -10.76 -14.99 2.20
N PHE A 234 -10.92 -14.70 0.91
CA PHE A 234 -10.06 -13.73 0.21
C PHE A 234 -10.31 -12.30 0.68
N GLY A 235 -9.22 -11.52 0.77
CA GLY A 235 -9.25 -10.18 1.33
C GLY A 235 -9.24 -10.19 2.86
N ILE A 236 -9.32 -9.00 3.45
CA ILE A 236 -9.41 -8.84 4.90
C ILE A 236 -10.89 -8.80 5.28
N ALA A 237 -11.38 -9.95 5.71
CA ALA A 237 -12.77 -10.25 6.05
C ALA A 237 -13.04 -10.02 7.55
N CYS A 238 -14.30 -10.14 7.97
CA CYS A 238 -14.71 -9.89 9.35
C CYS A 238 -13.84 -10.68 10.37
N GLU A 239 -13.59 -11.94 10.06
CA GLU A 239 -12.90 -12.88 10.95
C GLU A 239 -11.37 -12.64 11.03
N ALA A 240 -10.80 -11.73 10.22
CA ALA A 240 -9.41 -11.30 10.36
C ALA A 240 -9.21 -10.44 11.62
N CYS A 241 -10.22 -9.63 11.98
CA CYS A 241 -10.19 -8.75 13.14
C CYS A 241 -10.95 -9.33 14.35
N HIS A 242 -12.01 -10.11 14.09
CA HIS A 242 -12.88 -10.67 15.13
C HIS A 242 -12.53 -12.11 15.53
N GLY A 243 -11.64 -12.76 14.80
CA GLY A 243 -11.33 -14.18 14.95
C GLY A 243 -12.37 -15.09 14.31
N PRO A 244 -12.18 -16.42 14.36
CA PRO A 244 -13.12 -17.40 13.80
C PRO A 244 -14.51 -17.28 14.45
N GLY A 245 -15.55 -17.19 13.63
CA GLY A 245 -16.91 -16.86 14.06
C GLY A 245 -17.84 -18.04 14.32
N GLN A 246 -17.40 -19.29 14.13
CA GLN A 246 -18.28 -20.47 14.22
C GLN A 246 -18.98 -20.59 15.57
N GLU A 247 -18.22 -20.52 16.67
CA GLU A 247 -18.80 -20.60 18.03
C GLU A 247 -19.83 -19.48 18.25
N HIS A 248 -19.49 -18.27 17.83
CA HIS A 248 -20.37 -17.10 17.95
C HIS A 248 -21.69 -17.28 17.20
N VAL A 249 -21.61 -17.71 15.94
CA VAL A 249 -22.79 -17.95 15.11
C VAL A 249 -23.65 -19.05 15.72
N GLU A 250 -23.07 -20.15 16.16
CA GLU A 250 -23.80 -21.27 16.78
C GLU A 250 -24.49 -20.85 18.07
N ALA A 251 -23.77 -20.19 18.98
CA ALA A 251 -24.32 -19.69 20.24
C ALA A 251 -25.46 -18.71 20.00
N ASN A 252 -25.31 -17.81 19.03
CA ASN A 252 -26.28 -16.77 18.73
C ASN A 252 -27.34 -17.17 17.71
N ARG A 253 -27.44 -18.43 17.27
CA ARG A 253 -28.63 -18.94 16.55
C ARG A 253 -29.89 -18.81 17.41
N SER A 254 -29.77 -18.94 18.73
CA SER A 254 -30.86 -18.80 19.71
C SER A 254 -31.34 -17.35 19.84
N PRO A 255 -32.59 -17.02 19.46
CA PRO A 255 -33.15 -15.68 19.65
C PRO A 255 -33.21 -15.26 21.12
N TYR A 256 -33.39 -16.23 22.03
CA TYR A 256 -33.42 -15.98 23.48
C TYR A 256 -32.07 -15.45 23.99
N ARG A 257 -30.96 -16.08 23.58
CA ARG A 257 -29.61 -15.59 23.93
C ARG A 257 -29.40 -14.17 23.41
N ARG A 258 -29.76 -13.91 22.15
CA ARG A 258 -29.63 -12.57 21.53
C ARG A 258 -30.43 -11.52 22.29
N TYR A 259 -31.67 -11.83 22.68
CA TYR A 259 -32.53 -10.92 23.43
C TYR A 259 -32.01 -10.66 24.84
N LEU A 260 -31.53 -11.71 25.54
CA LEU A 260 -30.87 -11.54 26.83
C LEU A 260 -29.65 -10.64 26.74
N HIS A 261 -28.76 -10.87 25.77
CA HIS A 261 -27.57 -10.01 25.56
C HIS A 261 -27.94 -8.57 25.25
N HIS A 262 -28.98 -8.34 24.44
CA HIS A 262 -29.49 -7.00 24.16
C HIS A 262 -30.00 -6.30 25.44
N LEU A 263 -30.68 -7.02 26.33
CA LEU A 263 -31.20 -6.46 27.58
C LEU A 263 -30.14 -6.23 28.65
N THR A 264 -29.13 -7.11 28.74
CA THR A 264 -28.07 -7.01 29.75
C THR A 264 -26.93 -6.10 29.31
N GLY A 265 -26.79 -5.85 28.01
CA GLY A 265 -25.65 -5.11 27.44
C GLY A 265 -24.30 -5.82 27.62
N GLY A 266 -24.32 -7.11 27.96
CA GLY A 266 -23.13 -7.90 28.25
C GLY A 266 -22.19 -8.05 27.05
N ALA A 267 -20.91 -8.30 27.34
CA ALA A 267 -19.99 -8.74 26.30
C ALA A 267 -20.30 -10.19 25.88
N ASP A 268 -20.21 -10.48 24.58
CA ASP A 268 -20.29 -11.86 24.10
C ASP A 268 -18.88 -12.45 24.06
N PRO A 269 -18.55 -13.42 24.93
CA PRO A 269 -17.20 -13.98 25.00
C PRO A 269 -16.85 -14.88 23.83
N THR A 270 -17.83 -15.20 22.96
CA THR A 270 -17.67 -16.12 21.83
C THR A 270 -17.02 -15.47 20.61
N ILE A 271 -16.80 -14.14 20.63
CA ILE A 271 -16.13 -13.43 19.55
C ILE A 271 -15.38 -12.21 20.08
N VAL A 272 -14.28 -11.86 19.43
CA VAL A 272 -13.46 -10.72 19.84
C VAL A 272 -14.12 -9.43 19.37
N GLN A 273 -14.19 -8.43 20.23
CA GLN A 273 -14.51 -7.05 19.84
C GLN A 273 -13.29 -6.16 20.13
N PRO A 274 -12.50 -5.78 19.11
CA PRO A 274 -11.27 -5.01 19.30
C PRO A 274 -11.41 -3.72 20.12
N GLU A 275 -12.57 -3.04 20.08
CA GLU A 275 -12.85 -1.85 20.89
C GLU A 275 -12.95 -2.12 22.40
N ARG A 276 -13.17 -3.38 22.79
CA ARG A 276 -13.27 -3.79 24.20
C ARG A 276 -11.95 -4.31 24.77
N LEU A 277 -10.93 -4.44 23.94
CA LEU A 277 -9.58 -4.82 24.37
C LEU A 277 -8.85 -3.61 24.95
N ASP A 278 -7.84 -3.85 25.78
CA ASP A 278 -6.91 -2.78 26.14
C ASP A 278 -6.15 -2.28 24.89
N HIS A 279 -5.57 -1.09 24.96
CA HIS A 279 -4.99 -0.42 23.80
C HIS A 279 -3.86 -1.23 23.14
N THR A 280 -3.15 -2.06 23.90
CA THR A 280 -2.08 -2.92 23.38
C THR A 280 -2.68 -4.03 22.55
N LEU A 281 -3.56 -4.84 23.13
CA LEU A 281 -4.20 -5.96 22.41
C LEU A 281 -5.06 -5.47 21.25
N SER A 282 -5.77 -4.36 21.41
CA SER A 282 -6.55 -3.70 20.35
C SER A 282 -5.67 -3.33 19.15
N SER A 283 -4.55 -2.66 19.40
CA SER A 283 -3.60 -2.28 18.34
C SER A 283 -2.93 -3.48 17.68
N GLN A 284 -2.73 -4.56 18.43
CA GLN A 284 -2.15 -5.79 17.90
C GLN A 284 -3.05 -6.49 16.87
N VAL A 285 -4.37 -6.28 16.92
CA VAL A 285 -5.28 -6.76 15.85
C VAL A 285 -4.91 -6.16 14.50
N CYS A 286 -4.53 -4.87 14.47
CA CYS A 286 -4.06 -4.20 13.25
C CYS A 286 -2.60 -4.53 12.93
N GLY A 287 -1.78 -4.69 13.98
CA GLY A 287 -0.36 -5.02 13.87
C GLY A 287 -0.10 -6.31 13.11
N GLN A 288 -1.02 -7.28 13.11
CA GLN A 288 -0.86 -8.56 12.42
C GLN A 288 -0.56 -8.40 10.91
N CYS A 289 -0.91 -7.24 10.33
CA CYS A 289 -0.60 -6.86 8.96
C CYS A 289 0.19 -5.55 8.86
N HIS A 290 -0.18 -4.51 9.62
CA HIS A 290 0.43 -3.17 9.56
C HIS A 290 1.72 -3.04 10.37
N GLY A 291 2.60 -4.03 10.24
CA GLY A 291 3.78 -4.19 11.06
C GLY A 291 4.97 -4.73 10.30
N PHE A 292 6.18 -4.42 10.77
CA PHE A 292 7.41 -5.02 10.30
C PHE A 292 7.84 -6.15 11.23
N PHE A 293 7.62 -7.39 10.78
CA PHE A 293 7.83 -8.57 11.62
C PHE A 293 8.29 -9.79 10.82
N SER A 294 8.84 -10.77 11.54
CA SER A 294 8.97 -12.16 11.09
C SER A 294 8.10 -13.09 11.93
N VAL A 295 7.83 -14.27 11.37
CA VAL A 295 7.21 -15.38 12.11
C VAL A 295 8.29 -16.08 12.93
N LYS A 296 7.99 -16.39 14.20
CA LYS A 296 8.96 -17.08 15.08
C LYS A 296 9.17 -18.55 14.69
N ASP A 297 8.11 -19.24 14.28
CA ASP A 297 8.18 -20.61 13.77
C ASP A 297 7.77 -20.62 12.29
N GLY A 298 8.77 -20.54 11.42
CA GLY A 298 8.56 -20.52 9.97
C GLY A 298 8.07 -21.86 9.41
N HIS A 299 8.44 -22.97 10.03
CA HIS A 299 8.00 -24.31 9.62
C HIS A 299 6.52 -24.49 9.97
N ASP A 300 6.14 -24.16 11.20
CA ASP A 300 4.76 -24.20 11.64
C ASP A 300 3.86 -23.30 10.79
N TRP A 301 4.29 -22.05 10.57
CA TRP A 301 3.61 -21.13 9.67
C TRP A 301 3.38 -21.73 8.28
N ALA A 302 4.41 -22.31 7.68
CA ALA A 302 4.32 -22.87 6.34
C ALA A 302 3.30 -24.02 6.25
N GLN A 303 3.13 -24.81 7.31
CA GLN A 303 2.21 -25.96 7.32
C GLN A 303 0.79 -25.59 7.76
N ARG A 304 0.66 -24.79 8.82
CA ARG A 304 -0.59 -24.61 9.58
C ARG A 304 -1.12 -23.18 9.61
N GLY A 305 -0.38 -22.23 9.04
CA GLY A 305 -0.78 -20.82 9.12
C GLY A 305 -0.41 -20.19 10.46
N PHE A 306 -1.01 -19.04 10.76
CA PHE A 306 -0.65 -18.30 11.98
C PHE A 306 -1.29 -18.92 13.21
N ALA A 307 -0.51 -19.05 14.28
CA ALA A 307 -1.02 -19.41 15.61
C ALA A 307 -1.85 -18.27 16.24
N TYR A 308 -1.47 -17.01 15.98
CA TYR A 308 -2.16 -15.82 16.50
C TYR A 308 -3.66 -15.80 16.16
N ARG A 309 -4.48 -15.43 17.14
CA ARG A 309 -5.87 -15.00 16.96
C ARG A 309 -6.05 -13.58 17.51
N PRO A 310 -6.99 -12.79 16.97
CA PRO A 310 -7.33 -11.50 17.57
C PRO A 310 -7.60 -11.62 19.07
N GLY A 311 -7.07 -10.70 19.87
CA GLY A 311 -7.10 -10.78 21.33
C GLY A 311 -5.91 -11.52 21.97
N ASP A 312 -5.15 -12.32 21.22
CA ASP A 312 -3.88 -12.88 21.69
C ASP A 312 -2.78 -11.82 21.69
N ARG A 313 -1.63 -12.17 22.29
CA ARG A 313 -0.42 -11.35 22.20
C ARG A 313 0.36 -11.66 20.93
N LEU A 314 0.49 -10.69 20.03
CA LEU A 314 1.21 -10.88 18.77
C LEU A 314 2.66 -11.34 18.95
N GLU A 315 3.35 -10.81 19.97
CA GLU A 315 4.75 -11.14 20.23
C GLU A 315 4.99 -12.60 20.60
N GLU A 316 3.95 -13.38 20.93
CA GLU A 316 4.09 -14.82 21.17
C GLU A 316 4.39 -15.59 19.87
N SER A 317 3.88 -15.12 18.73
CA SER A 317 4.06 -15.78 17.43
C SER A 317 4.90 -14.97 16.42
N ARG A 318 5.25 -13.72 16.76
CA ARG A 318 5.99 -12.79 15.91
C ARG A 318 7.19 -12.18 16.59
N HIS A 319 8.21 -11.93 15.80
CA HIS A 319 9.30 -11.04 16.18
C HIS A 319 9.13 -9.73 15.43
N TYR A 320 8.89 -8.64 16.17
CA TYR A 320 8.81 -7.29 15.60
C TYR A 320 10.18 -6.67 15.63
N PHE A 321 10.67 -6.30 14.46
CA PHE A 321 11.99 -5.68 14.38
C PHE A 321 11.93 -4.23 14.87
N ARG A 322 13.02 -3.80 15.47
CA ARG A 322 13.36 -2.41 15.79
C ARG A 322 14.70 -2.09 15.18
N PHE A 323 14.96 -0.80 15.02
CA PHE A 323 16.21 -0.33 14.43
C PHE A 323 17.43 -0.72 15.27
N ASP A 324 17.32 -0.63 16.60
CA ASP A 324 18.40 -0.92 17.55
C ASP A 324 18.37 -2.36 18.08
N ASP A 325 17.61 -3.27 17.46
CA ASP A 325 17.57 -4.66 17.93
C ASP A 325 19.00 -5.22 17.96
N PRO A 326 19.47 -5.72 19.12
CA PRO A 326 20.78 -6.33 19.18
C PRO A 326 20.80 -7.51 18.22
N PRO A 327 21.93 -7.80 17.56
CA PRO A 327 22.12 -9.08 16.89
C PRO A 327 22.19 -10.13 18.00
N GLU A 328 21.05 -10.59 18.51
CA GLU A 328 21.05 -11.76 19.38
C GLU A 328 21.68 -12.93 18.61
N PRO A 329 22.45 -13.81 19.29
CA PRO A 329 23.14 -14.92 18.67
C PRO A 329 22.15 -16.06 18.35
N ASP A 330 21.20 -15.80 17.46
CA ASP A 330 20.40 -16.83 16.79
C ASP A 330 20.85 -16.86 15.32
N PRO A 331 21.43 -17.96 14.82
CA PRO A 331 21.88 -18.07 13.43
C PRO A 331 20.79 -17.81 12.37
N GLU A 332 19.51 -18.11 12.68
CA GLU A 332 18.39 -17.80 11.79
C GLU A 332 18.03 -16.32 11.84
N LEU A 333 18.01 -15.72 13.03
CA LEU A 333 17.86 -14.27 13.19
C LEU A 333 19.05 -13.52 12.59
N GLU A 334 20.27 -14.03 12.68
CA GLU A 334 21.45 -13.43 12.05
C GLU A 334 21.40 -13.52 10.53
N GLN A 335 20.93 -14.64 9.97
CA GLN A 335 20.75 -14.77 8.53
C GLN A 335 19.64 -13.82 8.05
N LEU A 336 18.54 -13.77 8.79
CA LEU A 336 17.46 -12.85 8.53
C LEU A 336 17.92 -11.40 8.69
N LEU A 337 18.66 -11.04 9.74
CA LEU A 337 19.27 -9.73 9.96
C LEU A 337 20.36 -9.42 8.94
N ARG A 338 21.06 -10.39 8.35
CA ARG A 338 21.95 -10.13 7.20
C ARG A 338 21.14 -9.79 5.96
N ASP A 339 20.07 -10.54 5.71
CA ASP A 339 19.14 -10.31 4.60
C ASP A 339 18.26 -9.05 4.82
N THR A 340 18.04 -8.67 6.08
CA THR A 340 17.21 -7.55 6.51
C THR A 340 17.99 -6.35 6.99
N ARG A 341 19.30 -6.37 7.26
CA ARG A 341 20.08 -5.17 7.65
C ARG A 341 20.14 -4.16 6.51
N GLU A 342 20.32 -4.64 5.27
CA GLU A 342 20.09 -3.80 4.08
C GLU A 342 18.61 -3.38 3.95
N SER A 343 17.67 -4.15 4.51
CA SER A 343 16.25 -3.79 4.56
C SER A 343 15.86 -2.88 5.73
N LEU A 344 16.62 -2.84 6.84
CA LEU A 344 16.33 -2.01 8.01
C LEU A 344 16.49 -0.56 7.63
N ASP A 345 17.55 -0.25 6.89
CA ASP A 345 17.70 1.06 6.24
C ASP A 345 16.57 1.34 5.24
N SER A 346 15.91 0.33 4.67
CA SER A 346 14.75 0.52 3.80
C SER A 346 13.44 0.70 4.57
N VAL A 347 13.40 0.40 5.87
CA VAL A 347 12.21 0.51 6.73
C VAL A 347 12.31 1.68 7.72
N TYR A 348 13.52 2.02 8.16
CA TYR A 348 13.77 3.02 9.21
C TYR A 348 14.66 4.16 8.73
N TRP A 349 14.41 5.34 9.28
CA TRP A 349 15.38 6.41 9.38
C TRP A 349 16.45 6.06 10.44
N PRO A 350 17.66 6.66 10.38
CA PRO A 350 18.73 6.44 11.37
C PRO A 350 18.36 6.62 12.85
N ASN A 351 17.28 7.33 13.17
CA ASN A 351 16.78 7.48 14.54
C ASN A 351 15.78 6.38 14.96
N GLY A 352 15.63 5.34 14.15
CA GLY A 352 14.70 4.24 14.37
C GLY A 352 13.24 4.53 14.06
N SER A 353 12.91 5.70 13.50
CA SER A 353 11.56 5.96 13.05
C SER A 353 11.25 5.37 11.68
N VAL A 354 10.04 4.87 11.49
CA VAL A 354 9.63 4.21 10.24
C VAL A 354 9.61 5.22 9.08
N ARG A 355 10.05 4.77 7.91
CA ARG A 355 10.06 5.53 6.66
C ARG A 355 9.35 4.85 5.49
N ALA A 356 8.84 3.63 5.67
CA ALA A 356 8.07 2.89 4.66
C ALA A 356 6.65 2.57 5.16
N SER A 357 5.63 2.79 4.33
CA SER A 357 4.22 2.53 4.68
C SER A 357 3.92 1.05 4.88
N GLY A 358 2.80 0.72 5.54
CA GLY A 358 2.41 -0.65 5.90
C GLY A 358 3.02 -1.12 7.23
N ARG A 359 3.61 -0.19 8.00
CA ARG A 359 4.36 -0.44 9.24
C ARG A 359 3.87 0.52 10.35
N GLU A 360 2.62 0.96 10.25
CA GLU A 360 2.04 1.98 11.11
C GLU A 360 1.98 1.52 12.58
N PHE A 361 1.72 0.24 12.85
CA PHE A 361 1.78 -0.31 14.21
C PHE A 361 3.20 -0.33 14.76
N THR A 362 4.19 -0.69 13.93
CA THR A 362 5.62 -0.63 14.31
C THR A 362 6.04 0.79 14.67
N ALA A 363 5.53 1.80 13.97
CA ALA A 363 5.80 3.20 14.27
C ALA A 363 5.07 3.68 15.55
N MET A 364 3.76 3.40 15.64
CA MET A 364 2.90 3.85 16.74
C MET A 364 3.32 3.27 18.09
N ARG A 365 3.73 2.00 18.14
CA ARG A 365 4.13 1.33 19.38
C ARG A 365 5.37 1.94 20.04
N GLU A 366 6.17 2.71 19.29
CA GLU A 366 7.35 3.41 19.79
C GLU A 366 7.03 4.85 20.25
N SER A 367 5.80 5.33 20.02
CA SER A 367 5.38 6.66 20.46
C SER A 367 5.14 6.73 21.98
N ALA A 368 5.29 7.93 22.54
CA ALA A 368 4.93 8.18 23.94
C ALA A 368 3.42 7.98 24.19
N CYS A 369 2.59 8.25 23.19
CA CYS A 369 1.13 8.08 23.26
C CYS A 369 0.75 6.61 23.50
N PHE A 370 1.54 5.65 22.99
CA PHE A 370 1.33 4.22 23.17
C PHE A 370 2.04 3.67 24.41
N THR A 371 3.31 4.05 24.61
CA THR A 371 4.15 3.50 25.68
C THR A 371 3.83 4.08 27.07
N ARG A 372 3.31 5.31 27.12
CA ARG A 372 2.95 6.01 28.37
C ARG A 372 1.49 6.44 28.44
N GLY A 373 0.75 6.33 27.33
CA GLY A 373 -0.68 6.56 27.25
C GLY A 373 -1.43 5.28 26.90
N THR A 374 -2.63 5.46 26.36
CA THR A 374 -3.54 4.35 26.00
C THR A 374 -4.03 4.48 24.56
N ILE A 375 -3.25 5.12 23.67
CA ILE A 375 -3.65 5.24 22.25
C ILE A 375 -3.72 3.85 21.62
N SER A 376 -4.73 3.62 20.79
CA SER A 376 -4.80 2.46 19.91
C SER A 376 -5.11 2.90 18.48
N CYS A 377 -5.04 1.99 17.52
CA CYS A 377 -5.49 2.26 16.15
C CYS A 377 -6.95 2.76 16.14
N LEU A 378 -7.80 2.20 16.99
CA LEU A 378 -9.22 2.56 17.11
C LEU A 378 -9.48 3.86 17.87
N SER A 379 -8.44 4.51 18.41
CA SER A 379 -8.55 5.88 18.92
C SER A 379 -8.74 6.90 17.79
N CYS A 380 -8.34 6.56 16.55
CA CYS A 380 -8.46 7.45 15.38
C CYS A 380 -9.21 6.80 14.21
N HIS A 381 -9.12 5.48 14.06
CA HIS A 381 -9.76 4.74 12.97
C HIS A 381 -11.06 4.07 13.41
N SER A 382 -11.97 3.89 12.47
CA SER A 382 -13.13 3.02 12.62
C SER A 382 -13.22 2.08 11.44
N MET A 383 -13.37 0.78 11.71
CA MET A 383 -13.50 -0.23 10.66
C MET A 383 -14.93 -0.29 10.08
N HIS A 384 -15.88 0.35 10.74
CA HIS A 384 -17.29 0.42 10.34
C HIS A 384 -17.81 1.87 10.41
N ASP A 385 -18.74 2.21 9.53
CA ASP A 385 -19.34 3.54 9.40
C ASP A 385 -18.30 4.68 9.19
N SER A 386 -17.21 4.40 8.48
CA SER A 386 -16.14 5.35 8.13
C SER A 386 -15.98 5.53 6.61
N ASP A 387 -15.21 6.55 6.22
CA ASP A 387 -14.74 6.69 4.84
C ASP A 387 -13.82 5.51 4.47
N PRO A 388 -14.02 4.84 3.33
CA PRO A 388 -13.26 3.64 2.99
C PRO A 388 -11.79 3.89 2.65
N ASN A 389 -11.39 5.13 2.38
CA ASN A 389 -10.04 5.48 1.94
C ASN A 389 -9.02 5.38 3.09
N ASP A 390 -9.25 6.17 4.15
CA ASP A 390 -8.37 6.20 5.31
C ASP A 390 -8.97 5.46 6.53
N GLN A 391 -10.26 5.11 6.47
CA GLN A 391 -11.00 4.52 7.60
C GLN A 391 -10.87 5.31 8.91
N LEU A 392 -10.73 6.63 8.81
CA LEU A 392 -10.74 7.51 9.97
C LEU A 392 -12.16 7.57 10.55
N ALA A 393 -12.25 7.48 11.87
CA ALA A 393 -13.52 7.70 12.55
C ALA A 393 -13.96 9.16 12.38
N ARG A 394 -15.26 9.40 12.52
CA ARG A 394 -15.84 10.73 12.29
C ARG A 394 -15.15 11.80 13.14
N GLY A 395 -14.57 12.81 12.47
CA GLY A 395 -13.87 13.93 13.11
C GLY A 395 -12.41 13.66 13.46
N MET A 396 -11.89 12.45 13.21
CA MET A 396 -10.50 12.09 13.49
C MET A 396 -9.52 12.48 12.36
N ASP A 397 -10.03 13.11 11.30
CA ASP A 397 -9.27 13.77 10.23
C ASP A 397 -8.78 15.18 10.62
N GLY A 398 -9.20 15.68 11.79
CA GLY A 398 -8.75 16.95 12.36
C GLY A 398 -8.14 16.82 13.77
N ASP A 399 -7.95 17.96 14.43
CA ASP A 399 -7.25 18.06 15.72
C ASP A 399 -8.01 17.41 16.89
N GLU A 400 -9.29 17.07 16.69
CA GLU A 400 -10.09 16.30 17.65
C GLU A 400 -9.43 14.96 17.99
N ALA A 401 -8.75 14.33 17.02
CA ALA A 401 -7.98 13.11 17.24
C ALA A 401 -6.97 13.27 18.39
N CYS A 402 -6.34 14.43 18.49
CA CYS A 402 -5.35 14.74 19.53
C CYS A 402 -6.04 15.19 20.82
N PHE A 403 -7.09 16.00 20.73
CA PHE A 403 -7.78 16.57 21.88
C PHE A 403 -8.51 15.55 22.77
N GLN A 404 -8.67 14.30 22.32
CA GLN A 404 -9.11 13.19 23.17
C GLN A 404 -8.27 13.04 24.44
N CYS A 405 -6.96 13.27 24.33
CA CYS A 405 -6.02 13.20 25.44
C CYS A 405 -5.39 14.57 25.77
N HIS A 406 -5.35 15.48 24.81
CA HIS A 406 -4.66 16.77 24.87
C HIS A 406 -5.63 17.96 24.88
N ALA A 407 -6.72 17.85 25.66
CA ALA A 407 -7.80 18.83 25.69
C ALA A 407 -7.33 20.25 26.07
N GLU A 408 -6.23 20.36 26.82
CA GLU A 408 -5.61 21.62 27.25
C GLU A 408 -5.10 22.49 26.10
N TYR A 409 -4.99 21.94 24.88
CA TYR A 409 -4.56 22.67 23.70
C TYR A 409 -5.71 23.21 22.85
N ARG A 410 -6.97 22.80 23.08
CA ARG A 410 -8.14 23.27 22.30
C ARG A 410 -8.20 24.79 22.22
N ASP A 411 -7.98 25.45 23.36
CA ASP A 411 -8.03 26.90 23.48
C ASP A 411 -6.66 27.57 23.42
N ARG A 412 -5.59 26.81 23.14
CA ARG A 412 -4.20 27.28 23.15
C ARG A 412 -3.40 26.88 21.90
N VAL A 413 -4.09 26.54 20.82
CA VAL A 413 -3.45 26.08 19.57
C VAL A 413 -2.52 27.16 19.00
N ARG A 414 -2.92 28.43 19.05
CA ARG A 414 -2.10 29.54 18.54
C ARG A 414 -0.82 29.73 19.34
N GLU A 415 -0.95 29.73 20.67
CA GLU A 415 0.16 29.88 21.60
C GLU A 415 1.12 28.70 21.49
N HIS A 416 0.59 27.49 21.32
CA HIS A 416 1.39 26.29 21.17
C HIS A 416 2.06 26.20 19.81
N SER A 417 1.32 26.38 18.71
CA SER A 417 1.85 26.18 17.35
C SER A 417 2.63 27.39 16.83
N HIS A 418 2.46 28.57 17.42
CA HIS A 418 2.96 29.85 16.91
C HIS A 418 2.45 30.24 15.51
N HIS A 419 1.39 29.57 15.04
CA HIS A 419 0.73 29.83 13.76
C HIS A 419 -0.67 30.43 13.96
N PRO A 420 -1.24 31.13 12.96
CA PRO A 420 -2.66 31.50 12.99
C PRO A 420 -3.55 30.26 13.11
N VAL A 421 -4.57 30.30 13.97
CA VAL A 421 -5.42 29.14 14.31
C VAL A 421 -5.99 28.42 13.08
N GLU A 422 -6.42 29.19 12.07
CA GLU A 422 -7.05 28.63 10.86
C GLU A 422 -6.03 28.11 9.84
N SER A 423 -4.73 28.28 10.09
CA SER A 423 -3.69 27.87 9.14
C SER A 423 -3.33 26.38 9.29
N GLU A 424 -2.81 25.80 8.22
CA GLU A 424 -2.30 24.43 8.22
C GLU A 424 -1.14 24.21 9.20
N GLY A 425 -0.40 25.26 9.56
CA GLY A 425 0.65 25.21 10.59
C GLY A 425 0.13 25.03 12.01
N SER A 426 -1.17 25.23 12.25
CA SER A 426 -1.83 25.00 13.54
C SER A 426 -2.43 23.60 13.68
N ARG A 427 -2.36 22.75 12.63
CA ARG A 427 -2.87 21.37 12.67
C ARG A 427 -1.89 20.44 13.38
N CYS A 428 -2.33 19.77 14.43
CA CYS A 428 -1.50 18.92 15.29
C CYS A 428 -0.74 17.86 14.48
N MET A 429 -1.44 17.19 13.56
CA MET A 429 -0.87 16.13 12.74
C MET A 429 0.20 16.63 11.77
N ASN A 430 0.19 17.89 11.33
CA ASN A 430 1.20 18.40 10.40
C ASN A 430 2.58 18.54 11.08
N CYS A 431 2.61 18.72 12.41
CA CYS A 431 3.83 18.78 13.20
C CYS A 431 4.20 17.44 13.84
N HIS A 432 3.24 16.77 14.46
CA HIS A 432 3.48 15.56 15.28
C HIS A 432 3.33 14.24 14.52
N MET A 433 2.73 14.27 13.32
CA MET A 433 2.61 13.14 12.40
C MET A 433 2.99 13.56 10.97
N PRO A 434 4.21 14.09 10.77
CA PRO A 434 4.61 14.67 9.49
C PRO A 434 4.68 13.60 8.38
N TYR A 435 4.58 14.05 7.12
CA TYR A 435 4.64 13.20 5.94
C TYR A 435 6.08 12.73 5.63
N THR A 436 6.63 11.87 6.49
CA THR A 436 8.02 11.38 6.42
C THR A 436 8.14 9.91 6.01
N VAL A 437 7.00 9.28 5.72
CA VAL A 437 6.93 7.87 5.30
C VAL A 437 6.62 7.83 3.81
N TYR A 438 7.32 7.01 3.03
CA TYR A 438 6.99 6.80 1.62
C TYR A 438 6.15 5.53 1.42
N GLY A 439 5.15 5.61 0.55
CA GLY A 439 4.34 4.47 0.12
C GLY A 439 3.42 4.82 -1.05
N LEU A 440 3.18 3.90 -1.97
CA LEU A 440 2.21 4.06 -3.08
C LEU A 440 2.39 5.38 -3.87
N PHE A 441 3.63 5.77 -4.17
CA PHE A 441 3.98 7.01 -4.86
C PHE A 441 3.48 8.30 -4.18
N LYS A 442 3.37 8.27 -2.85
CA LYS A 442 3.05 9.45 -2.03
C LYS A 442 3.87 9.44 -0.74
N ALA A 443 3.96 10.60 -0.11
CA ALA A 443 4.32 10.66 1.30
C ALA A 443 3.07 10.39 2.15
N VAL A 444 3.26 9.67 3.25
CA VAL A 444 2.25 9.22 4.21
C VAL A 444 2.65 9.73 5.60
N ARG A 445 1.66 10.00 6.45
CA ARG A 445 1.90 10.47 7.82
C ARG A 445 2.66 9.42 8.63
N SER A 446 3.70 9.85 9.33
CA SER A 446 4.34 9.05 10.36
C SER A 446 3.34 8.74 11.46
N HIS A 447 3.22 7.46 11.81
CA HIS A 447 2.47 7.02 12.98
C HIS A 447 3.35 6.94 14.23
N GLN A 448 4.66 7.24 14.12
CA GLN A 448 5.51 7.49 15.28
C GLN A 448 5.30 8.93 15.71
N ILE A 449 4.29 9.13 16.56
CA ILE A 449 3.89 10.44 17.08
C ILE A 449 4.99 10.96 18.01
N ASP A 450 5.62 12.06 17.61
CA ASP A 450 6.70 12.71 18.35
C ASP A 450 6.69 14.23 18.20
N ASN A 451 7.58 14.91 18.91
CA ASN A 451 7.72 16.37 18.82
C ASN A 451 8.74 16.72 17.73
N PRO A 452 8.52 17.81 16.97
CA PRO A 452 9.48 18.30 15.98
C PRO A 452 10.85 18.58 16.61
N LYS A 453 11.92 18.15 15.92
CA LYS A 453 13.31 18.38 16.31
C LYS A 453 14.14 18.82 15.12
N ALA A 454 15.16 19.64 15.36
CA ALA A 454 16.15 20.03 14.37
C ALA A 454 17.43 19.17 14.44
N ASP A 455 17.30 17.85 14.61
CA ASP A 455 18.44 16.96 14.79
C ASP A 455 18.91 16.37 13.44
N PRO A 456 20.07 16.80 12.90
CA PRO A 456 20.57 16.32 11.63
C PRO A 456 20.98 14.84 11.66
N SER A 457 21.31 14.28 12.85
CA SER A 457 21.74 12.89 12.98
C SER A 457 20.62 11.89 12.65
N THR A 458 19.37 12.33 12.75
CA THR A 458 18.20 11.50 12.45
C THR A 458 18.03 11.23 10.96
N ALA A 459 18.59 12.07 10.10
CA ALA A 459 18.34 12.19 8.65
C ALA A 459 16.85 12.33 8.24
N ARG A 460 15.88 12.09 9.12
CA ARG A 460 14.45 12.19 8.84
C ARG A 460 14.08 13.61 8.45
N PRO A 461 13.34 13.83 7.35
CA PRO A 461 12.76 15.13 7.05
C PRO A 461 11.92 15.66 8.23
N ASN A 462 12.19 16.88 8.69
CA ASN A 462 11.46 17.44 9.83
C ASN A 462 10.18 18.15 9.37
N ALA A 463 9.18 18.20 10.25
CA ALA A 463 7.87 18.78 9.96
C ALA A 463 7.94 20.24 9.48
N CYS A 464 8.79 21.05 10.09
CA CYS A 464 8.90 22.48 9.78
C CYS A 464 9.37 22.69 8.33
N ASN A 465 10.45 22.01 7.92
CA ASN A 465 11.00 22.14 6.58
C ASN A 465 10.25 21.34 5.51
N LEU A 466 9.24 20.52 5.88
CA LEU A 466 8.28 19.94 4.93
C LEU A 466 7.14 20.90 4.56
N CYS A 467 6.89 21.93 5.38
CA CYS A 467 6.00 23.06 5.04
C CYS A 467 6.82 24.25 4.51
N HIS A 468 7.83 24.68 5.27
CA HIS A 468 8.76 25.74 4.92
C HIS A 468 9.91 25.19 4.08
N LEU A 469 9.56 24.76 2.86
CA LEU A 469 10.49 24.17 1.90
C LEU A 469 11.63 25.14 1.57
N ASP A 470 11.43 26.45 1.73
CA ASP A 470 12.37 27.51 1.46
C ASP A 470 13.32 27.83 2.63
N GLN A 471 13.25 27.08 3.74
CA GLN A 471 14.02 27.36 4.96
C GLN A 471 15.02 26.25 5.29
N SER A 472 16.12 26.62 5.96
CA SER A 472 17.18 25.70 6.37
C SER A 472 16.87 24.98 7.69
N LEU A 473 17.67 23.97 8.02
CA LEU A 473 17.58 23.33 9.34
C LEU A 473 18.03 24.28 10.45
N GLY A 474 18.97 25.19 10.17
CA GLY A 474 19.37 26.26 11.10
C GLY A 474 18.23 27.23 11.42
N TRP A 475 17.37 27.55 10.44
CA TRP A 475 16.14 28.32 10.67
C TRP A 475 15.20 27.56 11.61
N THR A 476 14.97 26.27 11.37
CA THR A 476 14.13 25.42 12.22
C THR A 476 14.68 25.34 13.64
N ALA A 477 15.99 25.10 13.79
CA ALA A 477 16.67 25.03 15.08
C ALA A 477 16.49 26.31 15.90
N LYS A 478 16.67 27.47 15.26
CA LYS A 478 16.47 28.77 15.90
C LYS A 478 15.07 28.88 16.53
N TYR A 479 14.02 28.61 15.75
CA TYR A 479 12.65 28.75 16.23
C TYR A 479 12.26 27.69 17.26
N LEU A 480 12.74 26.44 17.11
CA LEU A 480 12.50 25.41 18.12
C LEU A 480 13.17 25.75 19.47
N THR A 481 14.39 26.31 19.44
CA THR A 481 15.04 26.80 20.67
C THR A 481 14.30 28.01 21.26
N GLU A 482 13.92 28.99 20.43
CA GLU A 482 13.23 30.20 20.90
C GLU A 482 11.83 29.93 21.46
N TRP A 483 11.09 28.97 20.91
CA TRP A 483 9.70 28.70 21.29
C TRP A 483 9.54 27.60 22.34
N TYR A 484 10.38 26.57 22.28
CA TYR A 484 10.20 25.35 23.09
C TYR A 484 11.44 24.95 23.90
N GLU A 485 12.49 25.80 23.92
CA GLU A 485 13.73 25.54 24.63
C GLU A 485 14.45 24.25 24.17
N GLU A 486 14.20 23.81 22.93
CA GLU A 486 14.90 22.66 22.35
C GLU A 486 16.41 22.95 22.21
N PRO A 487 17.30 21.98 22.51
CA PRO A 487 18.74 22.18 22.42
C PRO A 487 19.19 22.58 21.02
N THR A 488 20.02 23.61 20.91
CA THR A 488 20.61 24.01 19.63
C THR A 488 21.56 22.92 19.11
N PRO A 489 21.27 22.33 17.95
CA PRO A 489 22.10 21.29 17.34
C PRO A 489 23.41 21.86 16.79
N VAL A 490 24.43 21.02 16.66
CA VAL A 490 25.63 21.36 15.87
C VAL A 490 25.32 21.08 14.41
N LEU A 491 25.32 22.14 13.59
CA LEU A 491 24.98 22.09 12.17
C LEU A 491 26.18 22.45 11.29
N THR A 492 26.30 21.74 10.17
CA THR A 492 27.24 22.10 9.10
C THR A 492 26.85 23.44 8.44
N PRO A 493 27.76 24.10 7.69
CA PRO A 493 27.39 25.29 6.92
C PRO A 493 26.23 25.04 5.92
N GLU A 494 26.19 23.84 5.32
CA GLU A 494 25.10 23.45 4.41
C GLU A 494 23.76 23.41 5.14
N GLU A 495 23.67 22.72 6.28
CA GLU A 495 22.44 22.60 7.08
C GLU A 495 21.98 23.94 7.67
N ASN A 496 22.90 24.86 7.93
CA ASN A 496 22.58 26.20 8.43
C ASN A 496 22.01 27.13 7.34
N LEU A 497 22.51 27.02 6.11
CA LEU A 497 22.30 28.05 5.08
C LEU A 497 21.43 27.60 3.92
N VAL A 498 21.39 26.31 3.60
CA VAL A 498 20.63 25.78 2.46
C VAL A 498 19.31 25.22 2.97
N ALA A 499 18.25 25.44 2.20
CA ALA A 499 16.94 24.93 2.55
C ALA A 499 16.93 23.40 2.67
N GLY A 500 16.24 22.87 3.67
CA GLY A 500 16.21 21.43 3.95
C GLY A 500 15.70 20.62 2.75
N SER A 501 14.64 21.12 2.09
CA SER A 501 14.06 20.50 0.90
C SER A 501 15.06 20.41 -0.28
N VAL A 502 15.92 21.41 -0.45
CA VAL A 502 16.97 21.44 -1.48
C VAL A 502 18.05 20.41 -1.17
N LEU A 503 18.46 20.30 0.10
CA LEU A 503 19.41 19.26 0.52
C LEU A 503 18.83 17.85 0.28
N TRP A 504 17.58 17.60 0.70
CA TRP A 504 16.93 16.30 0.50
C TRP A 504 16.77 15.96 -0.99
N THR A 505 16.45 16.93 -1.84
CA THR A 505 16.25 16.73 -3.28
C THR A 505 17.56 16.47 -4.03
N LEU A 506 18.62 17.23 -3.72
CA LEU A 506 19.86 17.16 -4.50
C LEU A 506 20.83 16.12 -3.96
N LYS A 507 21.06 16.08 -2.65
CA LYS A 507 22.06 15.19 -2.02
C LYS A 507 21.47 14.00 -1.25
N GLY A 508 20.18 14.01 -0.92
CA GLY A 508 19.53 12.94 -0.16
C GLY A 508 19.39 11.62 -0.92
N ASP A 509 19.13 10.53 -0.18
CA ASP A 509 18.83 9.21 -0.76
C ASP A 509 17.47 9.20 -1.48
N ALA A 510 17.11 8.07 -2.13
CA ALA A 510 15.88 8.00 -2.91
C ALA A 510 14.60 8.25 -2.09
N ALA A 511 14.58 7.92 -0.80
CA ALA A 511 13.44 8.18 0.07
C ALA A 511 13.32 9.68 0.40
N HIS A 512 14.44 10.36 0.65
CA HIS A 512 14.46 11.82 0.80
C HIS A 512 13.92 12.52 -0.44
N ARG A 513 14.38 12.10 -1.62
CA ARG A 513 13.97 12.71 -2.90
C ARG A 513 12.49 12.48 -3.18
N ALA A 514 11.96 11.29 -2.89
CA ALA A 514 10.53 11.02 -3.02
C ALA A 514 9.68 11.89 -2.07
N VAL A 515 10.06 12.00 -0.79
CA VAL A 515 9.34 12.82 0.19
C VAL A 515 9.43 14.31 -0.14
N ALA A 516 10.61 14.81 -0.51
CA ALA A 516 10.81 16.21 -0.90
C ALA A 516 10.04 16.56 -2.18
N ALA A 517 10.09 15.69 -3.19
CA ALA A 517 9.30 15.86 -4.42
C ALA A 517 7.80 15.92 -4.13
N TRP A 518 7.29 15.04 -3.26
CA TRP A 518 5.89 15.07 -2.87
C TRP A 518 5.53 16.37 -2.15
N ALA A 519 6.37 16.83 -1.22
CA ALA A 519 6.14 18.05 -0.45
C ALA A 519 6.12 19.30 -1.35
N MET A 520 6.97 19.34 -2.39
CA MET A 520 6.96 20.40 -3.43
C MET A 520 5.69 20.43 -4.29
N GLY A 521 4.77 19.47 -4.14
CA GLY A 521 3.44 19.48 -4.74
C GLY A 521 2.31 19.49 -3.71
N TRP A 522 2.63 19.68 -2.43
CA TRP A 522 1.66 19.70 -1.34
C TRP A 522 1.21 21.13 -1.06
N GLU A 523 -0.10 21.38 -1.18
CA GLU A 523 -0.68 22.73 -1.15
C GLU A 523 -0.30 23.55 0.10
N PRO A 524 -0.34 23.02 1.34
CA PRO A 524 0.12 23.75 2.52
C PRO A 524 1.59 24.17 2.47
N ALA A 525 2.46 23.33 1.90
CA ALA A 525 3.88 23.66 1.76
C ALA A 525 4.09 24.75 0.70
N LEU A 526 3.40 24.68 -0.43
CA LEU A 526 3.41 25.73 -1.45
C LEU A 526 2.87 27.07 -0.91
N MET A 527 1.85 27.05 -0.07
CA MET A 527 1.34 28.26 0.58
C MET A 527 2.32 28.85 1.59
N ALA A 528 3.06 28.01 2.33
CA ALA A 528 4.03 28.46 3.32
C ALA A 528 5.35 28.96 2.70
N SER A 529 5.79 28.34 1.61
CA SER A 529 7.09 28.56 0.97
C SER A 529 7.03 29.25 -0.39
N GLY A 530 5.84 29.68 -0.84
CA GLY A 530 5.63 30.28 -2.15
C GLY A 530 5.65 29.23 -3.28
N ARG A 531 5.36 29.66 -4.52
CA ARG A 531 5.32 28.78 -5.70
C ARG A 531 6.35 29.14 -6.76
N GLY A 532 6.70 28.13 -7.55
CA GLY A 532 7.40 28.24 -8.83
C GLY A 532 8.91 28.01 -8.75
N TRP A 533 9.53 28.19 -7.58
CA TRP A 533 10.97 27.98 -7.41
C TRP A 533 11.34 26.49 -7.30
N GLU A 534 10.38 25.61 -7.05
CA GLU A 534 10.53 24.16 -6.93
C GLU A 534 10.79 23.48 -8.28
N ALA A 535 10.30 24.07 -9.38
CA ALA A 535 10.33 23.51 -10.72
C ALA A 535 11.72 23.01 -11.19
N PRO A 536 12.84 23.76 -11.04
CA PRO A 536 14.16 23.25 -11.42
C PRO A 536 14.61 22.03 -10.61
N PHE A 537 14.18 21.90 -9.36
CA PHE A 537 14.50 20.74 -8.52
C PHE A 537 13.67 19.52 -8.93
N LEU A 538 12.37 19.70 -9.17
CA LEU A 538 11.49 18.66 -9.69
C LEU A 538 11.92 18.20 -11.10
N ALA A 539 12.35 19.13 -11.96
CA ALA A 539 12.87 18.82 -13.28
C ALA A 539 14.08 17.87 -13.21
N GLU A 540 15.01 18.10 -12.28
CA GLU A 540 16.15 17.21 -12.07
C GLU A 540 15.73 15.81 -11.59
N LEU A 541 14.63 15.69 -10.86
CA LEU A 541 14.08 14.39 -10.45
C LEU A 541 13.36 13.63 -11.58
N LEU A 542 13.03 14.28 -12.70
CA LEU A 542 12.52 13.60 -13.91
C LEU A 542 13.56 12.66 -14.56
N ILE A 543 14.81 12.69 -14.12
CA ILE A 543 15.83 11.74 -14.55
C ILE A 543 16.37 10.88 -13.40
N ASP A 544 15.67 10.84 -12.26
CA ASP A 544 16.10 10.08 -11.10
C ASP A 544 16.28 8.59 -11.44
N PRO A 545 17.27 7.85 -10.92
CA PRO A 545 17.37 6.42 -11.19
C PRO A 545 16.16 5.58 -10.76
N TYR A 546 15.35 6.08 -9.82
CA TYR A 546 14.15 5.42 -9.31
C TYR A 546 12.90 5.94 -10.02
N THR A 547 12.23 5.05 -10.75
CA THR A 547 10.97 5.34 -11.45
C THR A 547 9.90 5.93 -10.54
N ALA A 548 9.82 5.46 -9.29
CA ALA A 548 8.92 6.00 -8.29
C ALA A 548 9.16 7.49 -8.00
N VAL A 549 10.43 7.92 -7.90
CA VAL A 549 10.78 9.34 -7.67
C VAL A 549 10.36 10.19 -8.86
N ARG A 550 10.57 9.69 -10.09
CA ARG A 550 10.15 10.38 -11.33
C ARG A 550 8.65 10.65 -11.37
N LEU A 551 7.82 9.65 -11.06
CA LEU A 551 6.37 9.79 -11.08
C LEU A 551 5.90 10.78 -10.00
N VAL A 552 6.48 10.73 -8.80
CA VAL A 552 6.17 11.70 -7.74
C VAL A 552 6.56 13.12 -8.19
N ALA A 553 7.74 13.28 -8.80
CA ALA A 553 8.22 14.57 -9.29
C ALA A 553 7.32 15.14 -10.40
N GLU A 554 6.88 14.30 -11.35
CA GLU A 554 5.93 14.69 -12.39
C GLU A 554 4.61 15.19 -11.78
N ARG A 555 4.01 14.41 -10.86
CA ARG A 555 2.75 14.75 -10.21
C ARG A 555 2.84 16.09 -9.49
N SER A 556 3.96 16.36 -8.81
CA SER A 556 4.19 17.65 -8.15
C SER A 556 4.46 18.78 -9.13
N LEU A 557 5.23 18.54 -10.20
CA LEU A 557 5.55 19.55 -11.21
C LEU A 557 4.27 20.06 -11.89
N ARG A 558 3.34 19.16 -12.23
CA ARG A 558 2.05 19.52 -12.85
C ARG A 558 1.12 20.37 -11.97
N LYS A 559 1.42 20.51 -10.67
CA LYS A 559 0.70 21.41 -9.75
C LYS A 559 1.30 22.82 -9.68
N LEU A 560 2.47 23.03 -10.30
CA LEU A 560 3.11 24.33 -10.35
C LEU A 560 2.56 25.17 -11.52
N PRO A 561 2.49 26.51 -11.36
CA PRO A 561 2.05 27.40 -12.42
C PRO A 561 2.86 27.21 -13.71
N GLY A 562 2.17 27.00 -14.84
CA GLY A 562 2.78 26.85 -16.17
C GLY A 562 3.15 25.40 -16.55
N PHE A 563 2.89 24.43 -15.67
CA PHE A 563 3.20 23.01 -15.89
C PHE A 563 1.95 22.11 -15.90
N GLU A 564 0.75 22.67 -15.80
CA GLU A 564 -0.51 21.92 -15.69
C GLU A 564 -0.72 20.93 -16.86
N SER A 565 -0.21 21.30 -18.03
CA SER A 565 -0.26 20.53 -19.27
C SER A 565 1.03 19.79 -19.62
N PHE A 566 2.03 19.79 -18.72
CA PHE A 566 3.30 19.11 -18.92
C PHE A 566 3.07 17.61 -19.12
N ARG A 567 3.65 17.06 -20.20
CA ARG A 567 3.54 15.64 -20.56
C ARG A 567 4.89 14.97 -20.32
N TYR A 568 4.86 13.80 -19.71
CA TYR A 568 6.06 13.08 -19.36
C TYR A 568 5.80 11.56 -19.37
N ASP A 569 6.82 10.80 -19.77
CA ASP A 569 6.81 9.36 -19.64
C ASP A 569 7.85 8.93 -18.61
N PHE A 570 7.41 8.68 -17.38
CA PHE A 570 8.28 8.31 -16.25
C PHE A 570 8.99 6.95 -16.40
N ILE A 571 8.59 6.11 -17.37
CA ILE A 571 9.27 4.86 -17.73
C ILE A 571 9.94 4.93 -19.11
N GLY A 572 10.01 6.11 -19.71
CA GLY A 572 10.61 6.34 -21.02
C GLY A 572 12.12 6.07 -21.07
N ALA A 573 12.67 6.08 -22.28
CA ALA A 573 14.10 5.91 -22.51
C ALA A 573 14.90 7.07 -21.91
N GLU A 574 16.15 6.84 -21.50
CA GLU A 574 17.00 7.85 -20.85
C GLU A 574 17.12 9.16 -21.65
N GLU A 575 17.18 9.07 -22.99
CA GLU A 575 17.21 10.23 -23.88
C GLU A 575 15.92 11.06 -23.81
N ASP A 576 14.76 10.41 -23.67
CA ASP A 576 13.45 11.07 -23.57
C ASP A 576 13.29 11.74 -22.21
N LEU A 577 13.78 11.09 -21.15
CA LEU A 577 13.80 11.64 -19.80
C LEU A 577 14.69 12.90 -19.75
N ALA A 578 15.88 12.83 -20.34
CA ALA A 578 16.80 13.96 -20.43
C ALA A 578 16.20 15.14 -21.19
N ARG A 579 15.52 14.89 -22.32
CA ARG A 579 14.80 15.95 -23.05
C ARG A 579 13.68 16.56 -22.21
N SER A 580 12.91 15.74 -21.50
CA SER A 580 11.82 16.21 -20.64
C SER A 580 12.32 17.11 -19.49
N ARG A 581 13.47 16.78 -18.89
CA ARG A 581 14.15 17.67 -17.93
C ARG A 581 14.49 19.03 -18.55
N GLU A 582 15.11 19.04 -19.74
CA GLU A 582 15.46 20.30 -20.40
C GLU A 582 14.22 21.12 -20.78
N ASP A 583 13.15 20.46 -21.22
CA ASP A 583 11.86 21.11 -21.50
C ASP A 583 11.25 21.71 -20.25
N ALA A 584 11.31 21.02 -19.12
CA ALA A 584 10.84 21.57 -17.85
C ALA A 584 11.67 22.78 -17.40
N LEU A 585 13.01 22.72 -17.51
CA LEU A 585 13.90 23.85 -17.20
C LEU A 585 13.70 25.04 -18.14
N ARG A 586 13.37 24.80 -19.40
CA ARG A 586 13.04 25.84 -20.39
C ARG A 586 11.70 26.48 -20.05
N GLY A 587 10.68 25.66 -19.79
CA GLY A 587 9.35 26.12 -19.37
C GLY A 587 9.42 26.98 -18.11
N TRP A 588 10.23 26.60 -17.12
CA TRP A 588 10.45 27.42 -15.92
C TRP A 588 11.06 28.80 -16.23
N LYS A 589 12.05 28.87 -17.14
CA LYS A 589 12.64 30.14 -17.57
C LYS A 589 11.64 31.00 -18.35
N GLU A 590 10.82 30.39 -19.19
CA GLU A 590 9.82 31.05 -20.04
C GLU A 590 8.59 31.54 -19.27
N ALA A 591 8.12 30.77 -18.27
CA ALA A 591 7.03 31.15 -17.37
C ALA A 591 7.33 32.44 -16.58
N GLY A 592 8.60 32.83 -16.54
CA GLY A 592 9.06 34.11 -16.06
C GLY A 592 9.61 34.02 -14.65
N GLN A 593 10.90 34.33 -14.52
CA GLN A 593 11.60 34.58 -13.25
C GLN A 593 10.98 35.70 -12.38
N GLN A 594 9.96 36.39 -12.90
CA GLN A 594 9.19 37.44 -12.24
C GLN A 594 7.94 36.92 -11.50
N SER A 595 7.46 35.70 -11.78
CA SER A 595 6.31 35.09 -11.09
C SER A 595 6.73 34.15 -9.95
N LEU A 596 8.00 34.22 -9.51
CA LEU A 596 8.48 33.47 -8.36
C LEU A 596 8.05 34.17 -7.09
N ASP A 597 7.25 33.51 -6.27
CA ASP A 597 6.78 34.06 -4.99
C ASP A 597 7.93 34.19 -3.98
N ARG A 598 8.99 33.38 -4.15
CA ARG A 598 10.20 33.41 -3.33
C ARG A 598 11.46 33.39 -4.17
N LYS A 599 12.47 34.09 -3.64
CA LYS A 599 13.85 34.12 -4.10
C LYS A 599 14.74 34.05 -2.85
N GLY A 600 15.98 33.61 -3.02
CA GLY A 600 16.92 33.54 -1.92
C GLY A 600 18.07 32.57 -2.16
N THR A 601 19.19 32.85 -1.51
CA THR A 601 20.38 32.02 -1.57
C THR A 601 20.16 30.63 -0.98
N GLN A 602 19.23 30.49 -0.04
CA GLN A 602 18.89 29.21 0.59
C GLN A 602 18.18 28.23 -0.35
N ILE A 603 17.49 28.74 -1.38
CA ILE A 603 16.83 27.95 -2.44
C ILE A 603 17.55 28.03 -3.79
N PHE A 604 18.76 28.58 -3.82
CA PHE A 604 19.56 28.76 -5.03
C PHE A 604 18.88 29.59 -6.14
N VAL A 605 17.95 30.47 -5.79
CA VAL A 605 17.31 31.39 -6.76
C VAL A 605 17.79 32.80 -6.47
N GLY A 606 18.55 33.38 -7.39
CA GLY A 606 19.05 34.76 -7.30
C GLY A 606 17.93 35.80 -7.33
N GLU A 607 18.26 37.05 -7.01
CA GLU A 607 17.31 38.18 -7.09
C GLU A 607 16.79 38.41 -8.52
N ASP A 608 17.63 38.12 -9.51
CA ASP A 608 17.29 38.07 -10.94
C ASP A 608 16.41 36.87 -11.32
N GLY A 609 16.12 35.99 -10.35
CA GLY A 609 15.41 34.72 -10.51
C GLY A 609 16.22 33.65 -11.24
N ALA A 610 17.53 33.84 -11.45
CA ALA A 610 18.39 32.83 -12.03
C ALA A 610 18.71 31.73 -11.01
N LEU A 611 18.73 30.48 -11.49
CA LEU A 611 19.20 29.36 -10.69
C LEU A 611 20.72 29.46 -10.51
N TRP A 612 21.20 29.45 -9.28
CA TRP A 612 22.61 29.37 -8.95
C TRP A 612 23.15 27.96 -9.23
N ARG A 613 23.55 27.73 -10.49
CA ARG A 613 23.95 26.41 -10.98
C ARG A 613 25.16 25.82 -10.25
N THR A 614 26.16 26.62 -9.89
CA THR A 614 27.35 26.09 -9.21
C THR A 614 27.02 25.41 -7.88
N GLY A 615 26.16 26.03 -7.06
CA GLY A 615 25.71 25.42 -5.80
C GLY A 615 24.86 24.18 -6.03
N PHE A 616 23.96 24.25 -7.01
CA PHE A 616 23.12 23.12 -7.43
C PHE A 616 23.95 21.89 -7.83
N ASP A 617 24.89 22.06 -8.75
CA ASP A 617 25.73 20.99 -9.28
C ASP A 617 26.66 20.40 -8.20
N LEU A 618 27.16 21.24 -7.29
CA LEU A 618 27.98 20.79 -6.16
C LEU A 618 27.21 19.90 -5.18
N LEU A 619 25.95 20.20 -4.90
CA LEU A 619 25.11 19.34 -4.07
C LEU A 619 24.71 18.06 -4.80
N LEU A 620 24.35 18.17 -6.08
CA LEU A 620 24.00 17.04 -6.92
C LEU A 620 25.16 16.02 -7.02
N ALA A 621 26.40 16.50 -7.12
CA ALA A 621 27.59 15.66 -7.10
C ALA A 621 27.79 14.87 -5.79
N LYS A 622 27.13 15.28 -4.70
CA LYS A 622 27.13 14.61 -3.39
C LYS A 622 25.90 13.72 -3.17
N ARG A 623 25.09 13.45 -4.21
CA ARG A 623 23.89 12.63 -4.11
C ARG A 623 24.19 11.26 -3.51
N ASP A 624 23.47 10.94 -2.45
CA ASP A 624 23.42 9.60 -1.90
C ASP A 624 22.67 8.67 -2.89
N ASN A 625 23.47 7.85 -3.58
CA ASN A 625 22.99 6.84 -4.51
C ASN A 625 23.02 5.44 -3.88
N ARG A 626 23.07 5.34 -2.55
CA ARG A 626 22.96 4.06 -1.85
C ARG A 626 21.68 3.33 -2.29
N PRO A 627 21.76 2.04 -2.64
CA PRO A 627 20.59 1.25 -2.98
C PRO A 627 19.57 1.22 -1.84
N LEU A 628 18.31 1.57 -2.13
CA LEU A 628 17.17 1.43 -1.21
C LEU A 628 16.12 0.52 -1.83
N ASN A 629 15.53 -0.37 -1.01
CA ASN A 629 14.57 -1.35 -1.49
C ASN A 629 13.35 -1.44 -0.57
N PHE A 630 12.33 -0.64 -0.89
CA PHE A 630 11.07 -0.64 -0.16
C PHE A 630 10.19 -1.73 -0.74
N ARG A 631 10.12 -2.87 -0.04
CA ARG A 631 9.22 -3.97 -0.40
C ARG A 631 7.85 -3.77 0.25
N GLU A 632 6.82 -4.38 -0.31
CA GLU A 632 5.51 -4.56 0.35
C GLU A 632 5.66 -5.31 1.67
#